data_AF-A0A0P9DR84-F1
#
_entry.id   AF-A0A0P9DR84-F1
#
_cell.length_a   1.000
_cell.length_b   1.000
_cell.length_c   1.000
_cell.angle_alpha   90.00
_cell.angle_beta   90.00
_cell.angle_gamma   90.00
#
_symmetry.space_group_name_H-M   'P 1'
#
loop_
_entity.id
_entity.type
_entity.pdbx_description
1 polymer ?
#
loop_
_entity_poly.entity_id
_entity_poly.type
_entity_poly.pdbx_seq_one_letter_code
_entity_poly.pdbx_strand_id
1 'polypeptide(L)'
;MDKEDWCLLLFLLLSHHRLEKLHRTIHISFRGRNVYLCARCTGAYSGILSIFVACFLGFDFPTWLYPPLFSVLPIPAAVDFITQSCKLRESRNTIRVCTGYILGIGEGLFLLMLVRGMFHLIPYALAIFGAYIFSIYVIARKTKFLDSYFD
;
A
#
# COMPACT_ATOMS: atom_id res chain seq x y z
N MET A 1 13.27 16.26 -23.33
CA MET A 1 13.46 15.61 -22.03
C MET A 1 14.81 14.94 -22.08
N ASP A 2 15.76 15.46 -21.31
CA ASP A 2 17.11 14.94 -21.32
C ASP A 2 17.23 13.66 -20.47
N LYS A 3 18.43 13.07 -20.43
CA LYS A 3 18.68 11.84 -19.67
C LYS A 3 18.53 12.03 -18.15
N GLU A 4 18.77 13.23 -17.66
CA GLU A 4 18.71 13.58 -16.24
C GLU A 4 17.26 13.70 -15.78
N ASP A 5 16.40 14.35 -16.58
CA ASP A 5 14.96 14.40 -16.42
C ASP A 5 14.36 12.99 -16.30
N TRP A 6 14.77 12.08 -17.20
CA TRP A 6 14.33 10.68 -17.16
C TRP A 6 14.75 9.96 -15.88
N CYS A 7 15.98 10.18 -15.41
CA CYS A 7 16.46 9.58 -14.16
C CYS A 7 15.68 10.11 -12.95
N LEU A 8 15.37 11.41 -12.92
CA LEU A 8 14.59 12.03 -11.86
C LEU A 8 13.14 11.55 -11.86
N LEU A 9 12.51 11.43 -13.04
CA LEU A 9 11.17 10.89 -13.19
C LEU A 9 11.10 9.44 -12.74
N LEU A 10 12.08 8.61 -13.15
CA LEU A 10 12.13 7.19 -12.81
C LEU A 10 12.41 7.01 -11.31
N PHE A 11 13.26 7.86 -10.73
CA PHE A 11 13.45 7.94 -9.29
C PHE A 11 12.15 8.29 -8.56
N LEU A 12 11.45 9.35 -8.99
CA LEU A 12 10.20 9.78 -8.36
C LEU A 12 9.10 8.72 -8.48
N LEU A 13 8.99 8.07 -9.63
CA LEU A 13 8.02 7.02 -9.89
C LEU A 13 8.23 5.80 -8.97
N LEU A 14 9.48 5.37 -8.80
CA LEU A 14 9.80 4.16 -8.04
C LEU A 14 9.89 4.38 -6.53
N SER A 15 10.46 5.52 -6.12
CA SER A 15 10.63 5.84 -4.70
C SER A 15 9.35 6.43 -4.10
N HIS A 16 8.55 7.15 -4.90
CA HIS A 16 7.40 7.93 -4.46
C HIS A 16 7.65 8.72 -3.16
N HIS A 17 8.89 9.19 -2.98
CA HIS A 17 9.34 9.83 -1.76
C HIS A 17 10.29 10.98 -2.07
N ARG A 18 10.28 12.00 -1.19
CA ARG A 18 11.31 13.04 -1.19
C ARG A 18 12.65 12.43 -0.77
N LEU A 19 13.76 13.05 -1.18
CA LEU A 19 15.13 12.59 -0.89
C LEU A 19 15.39 12.37 0.62
N GLU A 20 14.80 13.20 1.47
CA GLU A 20 14.89 13.10 2.94
C GLU A 20 14.28 11.79 3.51
N LYS A 21 13.38 11.15 2.77
CA LYS A 21 12.65 9.94 3.21
C LYS A 21 13.14 8.66 2.52
N LEU A 22 14.35 8.68 1.96
CA LEU A 22 14.96 7.50 1.31
C LEU A 22 15.13 6.29 2.22
N HIS A 23 15.21 6.47 3.54
CA HIS A 23 15.21 5.36 4.50
C HIS A 23 13.96 4.46 4.40
N ARG A 24 12.87 4.94 3.78
CA ARG A 24 11.63 4.19 3.51
C ARG A 24 11.67 3.36 2.22
N THR A 25 12.79 3.40 1.51
CA THR A 25 12.99 2.68 0.24
C THR A 25 13.94 1.50 0.40
N ILE A 26 13.77 0.50 -0.46
CA ILE A 26 14.73 -0.57 -0.68
C ILE A 26 15.71 -0.06 -1.74
N HIS A 27 16.98 0.03 -1.35
CA HIS A 27 18.05 0.45 -2.24
C HIS A 27 18.64 -0.77 -2.95
N ILE A 28 18.63 -0.75 -4.28
CA ILE A 28 19.16 -1.80 -5.14
C ILE A 28 20.21 -1.18 -6.05
N SER A 29 21.43 -1.71 -6.02
CA SER A 29 22.48 -1.30 -6.95
C SER A 29 22.64 -2.36 -8.05
N PHE A 30 22.46 -1.97 -9.31
CA PHE A 30 22.61 -2.85 -10.46
C PHE A 30 23.40 -2.18 -11.57
N ARG A 31 24.51 -2.81 -11.99
CA ARG A 31 25.42 -2.30 -13.05
C ARG A 31 25.82 -0.82 -12.85
N GLY A 32 26.13 -0.44 -11.61
CA GLY A 32 26.53 0.92 -11.25
C GLY A 32 25.39 1.95 -11.19
N ARG A 33 24.13 1.50 -11.32
CA ARG A 33 22.94 2.36 -11.15
C ARG A 33 22.25 2.04 -9.84
N ASN A 34 21.87 3.09 -9.12
CA ASN A 34 21.13 2.99 -7.86
C ASN A 34 19.64 3.20 -8.12
N VAL A 35 18.83 2.24 -7.66
CA VAL A 35 17.37 2.26 -7.77
C VAL A 35 16.80 2.23 -6.36
N TYR A 36 15.82 3.09 -6.11
CA TYR A 36 15.15 3.21 -4.83
C TYR A 36 13.68 2.84 -5.01
N LEU A 37 13.27 1.73 -4.43
CA LEU A 37 11.88 1.26 -4.49
C LEU A 37 11.18 1.56 -3.17
N CYS A 38 10.01 2.21 -3.18
CA CYS A 38 9.21 2.35 -1.96
C CYS A 38 8.95 0.99 -1.33
N ALA A 39 9.41 0.76 -0.09
CA ALA A 39 9.32 -0.54 0.57
C ALA A 39 7.86 -1.03 0.69
N ARG A 40 6.92 -0.11 0.97
CA ARG A 40 5.50 -0.45 1.08
C ARG A 40 4.89 -0.78 -0.29
N CYS A 41 5.20 0.00 -1.33
CA CYS A 41 4.71 -0.26 -2.69
C CYS A 41 5.28 -1.57 -3.24
N THR A 42 6.55 -1.89 -2.96
CA THR A 42 7.13 -3.21 -3.30
C THR A 42 6.30 -4.33 -2.69
N GLY A 43 5.95 -4.22 -1.41
CA GLY A 43 5.03 -5.13 -0.75
C GLY A 43 3.69 -5.20 -1.49
N ALA A 44 3.01 -4.06 -1.67
CA ALA A 44 1.69 -4.00 -2.29
C ALA A 44 1.65 -4.62 -3.69
N TYR A 45 2.59 -4.28 -4.57
CA TYR A 45 2.67 -4.86 -5.91
C TYR A 45 2.94 -6.36 -5.88
N SER A 46 3.78 -6.85 -4.97
CA SER A 46 3.98 -8.30 -4.79
C SER A 46 2.72 -9.01 -4.27
N GLY A 47 1.94 -8.36 -3.41
CA GLY A 47 0.64 -8.86 -2.93
C GLY A 47 -0.41 -8.94 -4.03
N ILE A 48 -0.53 -7.88 -4.83
CA ILE A 48 -1.41 -7.85 -6.01
C ILE A 48 -1.04 -8.99 -6.97
N LEU A 49 0.25 -9.10 -7.31
CA LEU A 49 0.75 -10.14 -8.20
C LEU A 49 0.44 -11.55 -7.68
N SER A 50 0.55 -11.78 -6.36
CA SER A 50 0.24 -13.07 -5.75
C SER A 50 -1.21 -13.52 -5.97
N ILE A 51 -2.17 -12.59 -5.96
CA ILE A 51 -3.58 -12.89 -6.25
C ILE A 51 -3.75 -13.31 -7.71
N PHE A 52 -3.13 -12.60 -8.65
CA PHE A 52 -3.20 -12.98 -10.07
C PHE A 52 -2.54 -14.33 -10.34
N VAL A 53 -1.39 -14.61 -9.70
CA VAL A 53 -0.73 -15.92 -9.77
C VAL A 53 -1.61 -17.02 -9.18
N ALA A 54 -2.23 -16.78 -8.01
CA ALA A 54 -3.15 -17.74 -7.41
C ALA A 54 -4.34 -18.06 -8.34
N CYS A 55 -4.96 -17.03 -8.94
CA CYS A 55 -6.01 -17.22 -9.93
C CYS A 55 -5.54 -18.01 -11.16
N PHE A 56 -4.34 -17.71 -11.67
CA PHE A 56 -3.75 -18.45 -12.80
C PHE A 56 -3.52 -19.93 -12.47
N LEU A 57 -3.17 -20.23 -11.22
CA LEU A 57 -3.02 -21.60 -10.71
C LEU A 57 -4.36 -22.30 -10.39
N GLY A 58 -5.50 -21.65 -10.66
CA GLY A 58 -6.83 -22.22 -10.46
C GLY A 58 -7.38 -22.06 -9.04
N PHE A 59 -6.74 -21.25 -8.18
CA PHE A 59 -7.34 -20.89 -6.90
C PHE A 59 -8.49 -19.92 -7.12
N ASP A 60 -9.64 -20.22 -6.51
CA ASP A 60 -10.78 -19.33 -6.48
C ASP A 60 -11.18 -18.95 -5.06
N PHE A 61 -11.64 -17.71 -4.90
CA PHE A 61 -12.11 -17.17 -3.65
C PHE A 61 -13.65 -17.10 -3.68
N PRO A 62 -14.34 -17.79 -2.76
CA PRO A 62 -15.78 -17.64 -2.61
C PRO A 62 -16.20 -16.17 -2.47
N THR A 63 -17.23 -15.75 -3.21
CA THR A 63 -17.74 -14.37 -3.22
C THR A 63 -18.02 -13.79 -1.83
N TRP A 64 -18.51 -14.61 -0.91
CA TRP A 64 -18.84 -14.21 0.46
C TRP A 64 -17.59 -13.82 1.31
N LEU A 65 -16.38 -14.21 0.89
CA LEU A 65 -15.13 -13.86 1.58
C LEU A 65 -14.62 -12.46 1.24
N TYR A 66 -15.07 -11.83 0.15
CA TYR A 66 -14.53 -10.53 -0.27
C TYR A 66 -14.76 -9.43 0.78
N PRO A 67 -15.99 -9.19 1.31
CA PRO A 67 -16.20 -8.17 2.33
C PRO A 67 -15.36 -8.32 3.62
N PRO A 68 -15.26 -9.50 4.27
CA PRO A 68 -14.40 -9.63 5.44
C PRO A 68 -12.91 -9.47 5.10
N LEU A 69 -12.46 -9.93 3.93
CA LEU A 69 -11.07 -9.73 3.50
C LEU A 69 -10.73 -8.26 3.23
N PHE A 70 -11.62 -7.50 2.59
CA PHE A 70 -11.48 -6.05 2.44
C PHE A 70 -11.43 -5.31 3.78
N SER A 71 -12.13 -5.85 4.79
CA SER A 71 -12.15 -5.28 6.13
C SER A 71 -10.86 -5.58 6.91
N VAL A 72 -10.23 -6.74 6.74
CA VAL A 72 -9.12 -7.18 7.60
C VAL A 72 -7.74 -6.92 6.97
N LEU A 73 -7.57 -7.15 5.67
CA LEU A 73 -6.26 -7.09 5.02
C LEU A 73 -5.58 -5.70 5.08
N PRO A 74 -6.29 -4.56 5.01
CA PRO A 74 -5.65 -3.25 5.14
C PRO A 74 -5.19 -2.90 6.58
N ILE A 75 -5.70 -3.60 7.61
CA ILE A 75 -5.47 -3.25 9.03
C ILE A 75 -3.98 -3.12 9.36
N PRO A 76 -3.09 -4.09 9.03
CA PRO A 76 -1.68 -4.00 9.42
C PRO A 76 -0.97 -2.78 8.83
N ALA A 77 -1.27 -2.43 7.57
CA ALA A 77 -0.70 -1.25 6.91
C ALA A 77 -1.26 0.05 7.49
N ALA A 78 -2.55 0.09 7.80
CA ALA A 78 -3.19 1.23 8.47
C ALA A 78 -2.62 1.47 9.87
N VAL A 79 -2.45 0.41 10.67
CA VAL A 79 -1.82 0.50 12.00
C VAL A 79 -0.36 0.94 11.89
N ASP A 80 0.41 0.39 10.95
CA ASP A 80 1.79 0.81 10.71
C ASP A 80 1.87 2.29 10.30
N PHE A 81 0.96 2.76 9.46
CA PHE A 81 0.85 4.18 9.10
C PHE A 81 0.50 5.06 10.31
N ILE A 82 -0.59 4.74 11.02
CA ILE A 82 -1.07 5.55 12.16
C ILE A 82 0.00 5.66 13.23
N THR A 83 0.64 4.55 13.62
CA THR A 83 1.66 4.55 14.68
C THR A 83 2.91 5.36 14.30
N GLN A 84 3.31 5.35 13.02
CA GLN A 84 4.37 6.22 12.51
C GLN A 84 3.95 7.68 12.48
N SER A 85 2.75 7.98 12.00
CA SER A 85 2.25 9.35 11.89
C SER A 85 2.14 10.01 13.26
N CYS A 86 1.72 9.26 14.28
CA CYS A 86 1.70 9.71 15.67
C CYS A 86 3.09 9.78 16.35
N LYS A 87 4.20 9.55 15.62
CA LYS A 87 5.58 9.54 16.14
C LYS A 87 5.81 8.56 17.31
N LEU A 88 4.97 7.52 17.44
CA LEU A 88 5.10 6.51 18.50
C LEU A 88 6.26 5.55 18.24
N ARG A 89 6.59 5.35 16.96
CA ARG A 89 7.75 4.57 16.52
C ARG A 89 8.10 4.90 15.07
N GLU A 90 9.34 4.63 14.70
CA GLU A 90 9.71 4.51 13.30
C GLU A 90 9.47 3.09 12.78
N SER A 91 9.02 2.96 11.53
CA SER A 91 8.89 1.64 10.89
C SER A 91 10.18 1.24 10.20
N ARG A 92 10.33 -0.07 10.00
CA ARG A 92 11.46 -0.70 9.30
C ARG A 92 10.99 -1.19 7.94
N ASN A 93 11.88 -1.23 6.96
CA ASN A 93 11.49 -1.63 5.60
C ASN A 93 10.94 -3.06 5.54
N THR A 94 11.39 -3.97 6.41
CA THR A 94 10.79 -5.29 6.55
C THR A 94 9.31 -5.22 6.94
N ILE A 95 8.96 -4.42 7.96
CA ILE A 95 7.56 -4.19 8.37
C ILE A 95 6.76 -3.54 7.24
N ARG A 96 7.34 -2.55 6.55
CA ARG A 96 6.67 -1.86 5.42
C ARG A 96 6.38 -2.81 4.26
N VAL A 97 7.32 -3.69 3.91
CA VAL A 97 7.13 -4.72 2.88
C VAL A 97 6.06 -5.72 3.32
N CYS A 98 6.13 -6.26 4.54
CA CYS A 98 5.16 -7.25 5.02
C CYS A 98 3.74 -6.69 5.09
N THR A 99 3.57 -5.51 5.70
CA THR A 99 2.24 -4.88 5.79
C THR A 99 1.75 -4.40 4.43
N GLY A 100 2.65 -3.92 3.55
CA GLY A 100 2.36 -3.62 2.16
C GLY A 100 1.87 -4.85 1.38
N TYR A 101 2.52 -6.01 1.56
CA TYR A 101 2.10 -7.27 0.93
C TYR A 101 0.68 -7.66 1.30
N ILE A 102 0.34 -7.61 2.59
CA ILE A 102 -1.01 -7.92 3.07
C ILE A 102 -2.04 -6.92 2.50
N LEU A 103 -1.70 -5.63 2.45
CA LEU A 103 -2.54 -4.61 1.80
C LEU A 103 -2.74 -4.94 0.31
N GLY A 104 -1.66 -5.29 -0.38
CA GLY A 104 -1.66 -5.65 -1.80
C GLY A 104 -2.52 -6.88 -2.12
N ILE A 105 -2.63 -7.86 -1.22
CA ILE A 105 -3.59 -8.96 -1.37
C ILE A 105 -5.02 -8.40 -1.42
N GLY A 106 -5.36 -7.46 -0.54
CA GLY A 106 -6.67 -6.80 -0.55
C GLY A 106 -6.93 -6.01 -1.84
N GLU A 107 -5.94 -5.26 -2.31
CA GLU A 107 -5.99 -4.54 -3.59
C GLU A 107 -6.14 -5.50 -4.77
N GLY A 108 -5.43 -6.62 -4.77
CA GLY A 108 -5.52 -7.68 -5.79
C GLY A 108 -6.90 -8.32 -5.83
N LEU A 109 -7.50 -8.60 -4.66
CA LEU A 109 -8.88 -9.09 -4.57
C LEU A 109 -9.88 -8.06 -5.09
N PHE A 110 -9.67 -6.76 -4.82
CA PHE A 110 -10.51 -5.71 -5.37
C PHE A 110 -10.43 -5.65 -6.90
N LEU A 111 -9.23 -5.74 -7.48
CA LEU A 111 -9.05 -5.81 -8.93
C LEU A 111 -9.71 -7.06 -9.52
N LEU A 112 -9.54 -8.22 -8.87
CA LEU A 112 -10.16 -9.47 -9.30
C LEU A 112 -11.69 -9.39 -9.30
N MET A 113 -12.27 -8.78 -8.27
CA MET A 113 -13.71 -8.50 -8.17
C MET A 113 -14.20 -7.68 -9.37
N LEU A 114 -13.46 -6.65 -9.78
CA LEU A 114 -13.79 -5.84 -10.95
C LEU A 114 -13.69 -6.64 -12.26
N VAL A 115 -12.62 -7.38 -12.45
CA VAL A 115 -12.40 -8.22 -13.65
C VAL A 115 -13.47 -9.30 -13.79
N ARG A 116 -13.95 -9.86 -12.67
CA ARG A 116 -15.02 -10.87 -12.64
C ARG A 116 -16.44 -10.29 -12.71
N GLY A 117 -16.59 -8.96 -12.83
CA GLY A 117 -17.91 -8.31 -12.93
C GLY A 117 -18.75 -8.40 -11.65
N MET A 118 -18.13 -8.56 -10.48
CA MET A 118 -18.81 -8.70 -9.18
C MET A 118 -19.24 -7.33 -8.61
N PHE A 119 -19.90 -6.51 -9.43
CA PHE A 119 -20.19 -5.11 -9.12
C PHE A 119 -21.14 -4.91 -7.93
N HIS A 120 -21.94 -5.92 -7.58
CA HIS A 120 -22.79 -5.92 -6.38
C HIS A 120 -22.01 -5.79 -5.07
N LEU A 121 -20.69 -6.07 -5.08
CA LEU A 121 -19.81 -5.90 -3.93
C LEU A 121 -19.22 -4.48 -3.80
N ILE A 122 -19.30 -3.64 -4.84
CA ILE A 122 -18.75 -2.28 -4.83
C ILE A 122 -19.28 -1.44 -3.65
N PRO A 123 -20.59 -1.43 -3.33
CA PRO A 123 -21.09 -0.65 -2.20
C PRO A 123 -20.44 -1.04 -0.87
N TYR A 124 -20.20 -2.33 -0.65
CA TYR A 124 -19.51 -2.83 0.55
C TYR A 124 -18.05 -2.37 0.58
N ALA A 125 -17.34 -2.48 -0.55
CA ALA A 125 -15.95 -2.01 -0.65
C ALA A 125 -15.83 -0.51 -0.38
N LEU A 126 -16.74 0.30 -0.94
CA LEU A 126 -16.80 1.75 -0.70
C LEU A 126 -17.13 2.08 0.76
N ALA A 127 -18.09 1.38 1.37
CA ALA A 127 -18.44 1.57 2.78
C ALA A 127 -17.26 1.25 3.70
N ILE A 128 -16.56 0.13 3.45
CA ILE A 128 -15.36 -0.26 4.20
C ILE A 128 -14.25 0.77 4.02
N PHE A 129 -13.96 1.20 2.80
CA PHE A 129 -12.94 2.22 2.52
C PHE A 129 -13.28 3.56 3.18
N GLY A 130 -14.54 3.97 3.12
CA GLY A 130 -15.04 5.16 3.82
C GLY A 130 -14.87 5.05 5.34
N ALA A 131 -15.16 3.88 5.93
CA ALA A 131 -14.94 3.64 7.35
C ALA A 131 -13.46 3.72 7.75
N TYR A 132 -12.55 3.24 6.90
CA TYR A 132 -11.10 3.41 7.09
C TYR A 132 -10.67 4.88 7.08
N ILE A 133 -11.10 5.64 6.07
CA ILE A 133 -10.81 7.08 5.97
C ILE A 133 -11.34 7.81 7.20
N PHE A 134 -12.60 7.56 7.57
CA PHE A 134 -13.23 8.18 8.73
C PHE A 134 -12.47 7.84 10.02
N SER A 135 -12.09 6.58 10.22
CA SER A 135 -11.32 6.15 11.39
C SER A 135 -9.96 6.83 11.46
N ILE A 136 -9.22 6.90 10.34
CA ILE A 136 -7.94 7.60 10.26
C ILE A 136 -8.13 9.09 10.57
N TYR A 137 -9.18 9.73 10.02
CA TYR A 137 -9.50 11.13 10.28
C TYR A 137 -9.79 11.40 11.76
N VAL A 138 -10.61 10.56 12.41
CA VAL A 138 -10.91 10.69 13.86
C VAL A 138 -9.64 10.56 14.70
N ILE A 139 -8.78 9.58 14.37
CA ILE A 139 -7.50 9.39 15.06
C ILE A 139 -6.58 10.59 14.85
N ALA A 140 -6.47 11.05 13.60
CA ALA A 140 -5.67 12.21 13.23
C ALA A 140 -6.07 13.48 13.98
N ARG A 141 -7.38 13.72 14.11
CA ARG A 141 -7.92 14.83 14.90
C ARG A 141 -7.60 14.72 16.37
N LYS A 142 -7.71 13.53 16.96
CA LYS A 142 -7.46 13.32 18.40
C LYS A 142 -5.97 13.45 18.75
N THR A 143 -5.10 13.01 17.85
CA THR A 143 -3.65 12.99 18.07
C THR A 143 -2.94 14.21 17.50
N LYS A 144 -3.65 15.05 16.73
CA LYS A 144 -3.11 16.22 16.02
C LYS A 144 -1.90 15.89 15.15
N PHE A 145 -1.75 14.65 14.70
CA PHE A 145 -0.57 14.28 13.91
C PHE A 145 -0.56 14.97 12.54
N LEU A 146 -1.72 15.36 12.01
CA LEU A 146 -1.81 16.09 10.75
C LEU A 146 -1.18 17.47 10.83
N ASP A 147 -1.29 18.16 11.97
CA ASP A 147 -0.65 19.47 12.19
C ASP A 147 0.87 19.32 11.98
N SER A 148 1.45 18.28 12.59
CA SER A 148 2.88 17.95 12.42
C SER A 148 3.30 17.42 11.05
N TYR A 149 2.34 17.15 10.16
CA TYR A 149 2.60 16.67 8.80
C TYR A 149 2.66 17.82 7.79
N PHE A 150 2.03 18.96 8.10
CA PHE A 150 1.98 20.15 7.24
C PHE A 150 2.90 21.29 7.72
N ASP A 151 3.40 21.22 8.95
CA ASP A 151 4.53 22.01 9.45
C ASP A 151 5.87 21.52 8.86
#